data_AF-A0A368ERT1-F1
#
_entry.id   AF-A0A368ERT1-F1
#
_cell.length_a   1.000
_cell.length_b   1.000
_cell.length_c   1.000
_cell.angle_alpha   90.00
_cell.angle_beta   90.00
_cell.angle_gamma   90.00
#
_symmetry.space_group_name_H-M   'P 1'
#
loop_
_entity.id
_entity.type
_entity.pdbx_description
1 polymer ?
#
loop_
_entity_poly.entity_id
_entity_poly.type
_entity_poly.pdbx_seq_one_letter_code
_entity_poly.pdbx_strand_id
1 'polypeptide(L)'
;MVYGQKKSPASYWESLEVNEKAAFINGVYATGAKLKYHHKQEINKQYNQSPGWVEPYFVERFYEIIDEHRSRKAGYDVSVIAQALDAFYSNYDNTQIPLLEGLRIVSLAQDGKIEKADLYLLKAQKRYKY
;
A
#
# COMPACT_ATOMS: atom_id res chain seq x y z
N MET A 1 29.03 -11.45 22.03
CA MET A 1 27.71 -11.65 21.40
C MET A 1 27.38 -10.39 20.61
N VAL A 2 27.39 -10.46 19.28
CA VAL A 2 26.88 -9.36 18.44
C VAL A 2 25.37 -9.53 18.42
N TYR A 3 24.65 -8.73 19.21
CA TYR A 3 23.21 -8.58 19.04
C TYR A 3 23.00 -7.91 17.68
N GLY A 4 22.62 -8.69 16.65
CA GLY A 4 22.24 -8.11 15.36
C GLY A 4 21.10 -7.13 15.59
N GLN A 5 21.28 -5.86 15.20
CA GLN A 5 20.21 -4.87 15.22
C GLN A 5 18.99 -5.46 14.50
N LYS A 6 17.86 -5.57 15.20
CA LYS A 6 16.59 -5.88 14.54
C LYS A 6 16.30 -4.75 13.57
N LYS A 7 16.43 -5.01 12.26
CA LYS A 7 16.06 -4.04 11.22
C LYS A 7 14.56 -3.78 11.30
N SER A 8 14.16 -2.55 11.60
CA SER A 8 12.78 -2.09 11.48
C SER A 8 12.41 -1.88 10.01
N PRO A 9 11.11 -1.87 9.66
CA PRO A 9 10.64 -1.48 8.33
C PRO A 9 11.25 -0.16 7.83
N ALA A 10 11.32 0.86 8.70
CA ALA A 10 11.97 2.14 8.37
C ALA A 10 13.46 1.96 8.05
N SER A 11 14.23 1.25 8.88
CA SER A 11 15.66 1.04 8.62
C SER A 11 15.93 0.24 7.34
N TYR A 12 15.02 -0.67 6.96
CA TYR A 12 15.09 -1.35 5.68
C TYR A 12 14.81 -0.37 4.53
N TRP A 13 13.74 0.42 4.63
CA TRP A 13 13.41 1.43 3.61
C TRP A 13 14.52 2.45 3.40
N GLU A 14 15.09 2.97 4.48
CA GLU A 14 16.22 3.91 4.46
C GLU A 14 17.48 3.30 3.82
N SER A 15 17.67 1.99 3.93
CA SER A 15 18.83 1.30 3.34
C SER A 15 18.74 1.13 1.82
N LEU A 16 17.57 1.37 1.22
CA LEU A 16 17.37 1.23 -0.23
C LEU A 16 17.84 2.46 -0.99
N GLU A 17 18.46 2.23 -2.15
CA GLU A 17 18.74 3.27 -3.13
C GLU A 17 17.44 3.79 -3.80
N VAL A 18 17.51 4.95 -4.44
CA VAL A 18 16.34 5.61 -5.06
C VAL A 18 15.66 4.73 -6.12
N ASN A 19 16.46 4.05 -6.95
CA ASN A 19 15.98 3.09 -7.95
C ASN A 19 15.32 1.86 -7.30
N GLU A 20 15.85 1.36 -6.18
CA GLU A 20 15.29 0.22 -5.44
C GLU A 20 13.96 0.58 -4.77
N LYS A 21 13.85 1.78 -4.19
CA LYS A 21 12.59 2.33 -3.67
C LYS A 21 11.53 2.43 -4.77
N ALA A 22 11.90 2.97 -5.93
CA ALA A 22 11.02 3.05 -7.09
C ALA A 22 10.60 1.65 -7.60
N ALA A 23 11.54 0.71 -7.67
CA ALA A 23 11.27 -0.67 -8.07
C ALA A 23 10.31 -1.37 -7.09
N PHE A 24 10.48 -1.17 -5.79
CA PHE A 24 9.56 -1.68 -4.77
C PHE A 24 8.13 -1.18 -4.99
N ILE A 25 7.95 0.14 -5.13
CA ILE A 25 6.63 0.76 -5.34
C ILE A 25 5.98 0.23 -6.62
N ASN A 26 6.75 0.19 -7.73
CA ASN A 26 6.27 -0.37 -8.99
C ASN A 26 5.87 -1.84 -8.87
N GLY A 27 6.63 -2.63 -8.10
CA GLY A 27 6.31 -4.02 -7.80
C GLY A 27 4.97 -4.18 -7.10
N VAL A 28 4.68 -3.33 -6.10
CA VAL A 28 3.38 -3.31 -5.42
C VAL A 28 2.26 -2.92 -6.39
N TYR A 29 2.47 -1.90 -7.22
CA TYR A 29 1.47 -1.43 -8.18
C TYR A 29 1.14 -2.49 -9.23
N ALA A 30 2.17 -3.13 -9.79
CA ALA A 30 2.03 -4.20 -10.77
C ALA A 30 1.34 -5.44 -10.17
N THR A 31 1.72 -5.82 -8.95
CA THR A 31 1.11 -6.94 -8.23
C THR A 31 -0.36 -6.67 -7.95
N GLY A 32 -0.70 -5.49 -7.42
CA GLY A 32 -2.10 -5.09 -7.20
C GLY A 32 -2.92 -5.13 -8.49
N ALA A 33 -2.38 -4.62 -9.60
CA ALA A 33 -3.05 -4.69 -10.90
C ALA A 33 -3.29 -6.15 -11.37
N LYS A 34 -2.29 -7.02 -11.21
CA LYS A 34 -2.40 -8.44 -11.57
C LYS A 34 -3.38 -9.22 -10.71
N LEU A 35 -3.38 -8.99 -9.39
CA LEU A 35 -4.33 -9.61 -8.47
C LEU A 35 -5.77 -9.26 -8.85
N LYS A 36 -6.06 -7.98 -9.10
CA LYS A 36 -7.39 -7.56 -9.57
C LYS A 36 -7.77 -8.20 -10.89
N TYR A 37 -6.84 -8.24 -11.85
CA TYR A 37 -7.07 -8.85 -13.16
C TYR A 37 -7.45 -10.33 -13.04
N HIS A 38 -6.66 -11.12 -12.32
CA HIS A 38 -6.92 -12.55 -12.16
C HIS A 38 -8.21 -12.80 -11.36
N HIS A 39 -8.44 -12.06 -10.28
CA HIS A 39 -9.66 -12.20 -9.49
C HIS A 39 -10.92 -11.89 -10.33
N LYS A 40 -10.89 -10.83 -11.15
CA LYS A 40 -11.99 -10.49 -12.06
C LYS A 40 -12.23 -11.59 -13.10
N GLN A 41 -11.18 -12.23 -13.60
CA GLN A 41 -11.33 -13.37 -14.51
C GLN A 41 -12.00 -14.57 -13.83
N GLU A 42 -11.63 -14.89 -12.60
CA GLU A 42 -12.25 -16.00 -11.86
C GLU A 42 -13.72 -15.75 -11.54
N ILE A 43 -14.07 -14.52 -11.14
CA ILE A 43 -15.46 -14.10 -10.97
C ILE A 43 -16.24 -14.28 -12.28
N ASN A 44 -15.73 -13.74 -13.38
CA ASN A 44 -16.41 -13.88 -14.67
C ASN A 44 -16.60 -15.35 -15.04
N LYS A 45 -15.58 -16.22 -14.88
CA LYS A 45 -15.71 -17.66 -15.15
C LYS A 45 -16.83 -18.31 -14.35
N GLN A 46 -16.98 -17.96 -13.07
CA GLN A 46 -17.98 -18.56 -12.19
C GLN A 46 -19.40 -18.05 -12.47
N TYR A 47 -19.55 -16.78 -12.86
CA TYR A 47 -20.85 -16.11 -12.90
C TYR A 47 -21.32 -15.72 -14.30
N ASN A 48 -20.53 -15.92 -15.35
CA ASN A 48 -20.89 -15.63 -16.75
C ASN A 48 -22.18 -16.35 -17.23
N GLN A 49 -22.62 -17.40 -16.54
CA GLN A 49 -23.80 -18.19 -16.88
C GLN A 49 -25.02 -17.89 -15.99
N SER A 50 -24.90 -16.96 -15.05
CA SER A 50 -25.94 -16.65 -14.06
C SER A 50 -26.59 -15.28 -14.33
N PRO A 51 -27.72 -15.23 -15.05
CA PRO A 51 -28.37 -13.96 -15.42
C PRO A 51 -28.89 -13.13 -14.24
N GLY A 52 -28.99 -13.73 -13.03
CA GLY A 52 -29.35 -13.04 -11.80
C GLY A 52 -28.16 -12.66 -10.90
N TRP A 53 -26.93 -12.87 -11.36
CA TRP A 53 -25.75 -12.54 -10.54
C TRP A 53 -25.50 -11.04 -10.52
N VAL A 54 -25.35 -10.51 -9.30
CA VAL A 54 -24.95 -9.13 -9.03
C VAL A 54 -23.65 -9.20 -8.24
N GLU A 55 -22.66 -8.39 -8.64
CA GLU A 55 -21.36 -8.36 -7.96
C GLU A 55 -21.55 -8.02 -6.47
N PRO A 56 -21.12 -8.89 -5.54
CA PRO A 56 -21.25 -8.59 -4.13
C PRO A 56 -20.35 -7.43 -3.71
N TYR A 57 -20.81 -6.61 -2.77
CA TYR A 57 -20.06 -5.48 -2.23
C TYR A 57 -18.63 -5.84 -1.75
N PHE A 58 -18.40 -7.05 -1.25
CA PHE A 58 -17.05 -7.44 -0.81
C PHE A 58 -16.03 -7.49 -1.95
N VAL A 59 -16.46 -7.76 -3.18
CA VAL A 59 -15.59 -7.77 -4.37
C VAL A 59 -15.16 -6.34 -4.72
N GLU A 60 -16.12 -5.42 -4.76
CA GLU A 60 -15.85 -3.99 -4.95
C GLU A 60 -14.88 -3.50 -3.87
N ARG A 61 -15.18 -3.82 -2.60
CA ARG A 61 -14.35 -3.42 -1.47
C ARG A 61 -12.94 -4.00 -1.53
N PHE A 62 -12.80 -5.23 -2.01
CA PHE A 62 -11.49 -5.86 -2.22
C PHE A 62 -10.66 -5.07 -3.24
N TYR A 63 -11.25 -4.68 -4.37
CA TYR A 63 -10.56 -3.86 -5.37
C TYR A 63 -10.24 -2.46 -4.88
N GLU A 64 -11.15 -1.85 -4.12
CA GLU A 64 -10.88 -0.56 -3.48
C GLU A 64 -9.67 -0.64 -2.55
N ILE A 65 -9.60 -1.65 -1.68
CA ILE A 65 -8.47 -1.81 -0.75
C ILE A 65 -7.14 -1.97 -1.51
N ILE A 66 -7.12 -2.71 -2.61
CA ILE A 66 -5.93 -2.83 -3.46
C ILE A 66 -5.57 -1.45 -4.04
N ASP A 67 -6.54 -0.72 -4.56
CA ASP A 67 -6.34 0.61 -5.16
C ASP A 67 -5.83 1.65 -4.16
N GLU A 68 -6.13 1.51 -2.87
CA GLU A 68 -5.61 2.42 -1.84
C GLU A 68 -4.08 2.37 -1.68
N HIS A 69 -3.41 1.32 -2.19
CA HIS A 69 -1.94 1.23 -2.18
C HIS A 69 -1.30 2.01 -3.33
N ARG A 70 -2.09 2.51 -4.30
CA ARG A 70 -1.60 3.26 -5.45
C ARG A 70 -2.19 4.66 -5.46
N SER A 71 -1.32 5.67 -5.43
CA SER A 71 -1.77 7.04 -5.68
C SER A 71 -2.13 7.21 -7.14
N ARG A 72 -3.37 7.64 -7.40
CA ARG A 72 -3.82 8.01 -8.74
C ARG A 72 -3.27 9.39 -9.16
N LYS A 73 -3.09 10.31 -8.21
CA LYS A 73 -2.56 11.66 -8.48
C LYS A 73 -1.06 11.65 -8.83
N ALA A 74 -0.26 10.81 -8.18
CA ALA A 74 1.16 10.67 -8.52
C ALA A 74 1.37 9.99 -9.90
N GLY A 75 0.38 9.23 -10.38
CA GLY A 75 0.39 8.67 -11.72
C GLY A 75 1.58 7.73 -11.96
N TYR A 76 2.46 8.11 -12.89
CA TYR A 76 3.70 7.39 -13.20
C TYR A 76 4.92 7.88 -12.42
N ASP A 77 4.81 9.01 -11.73
CA ASP A 77 5.91 9.57 -10.95
C ASP A 77 5.97 8.93 -9.56
N VAL A 78 6.51 7.71 -9.52
CA VAL A 78 6.70 6.97 -8.26
C VAL A 78 7.75 7.61 -7.35
N SER A 79 8.54 8.57 -7.85
CA SER A 79 9.55 9.26 -7.04
C SER A 79 8.89 10.13 -5.96
N VAL A 80 7.75 10.76 -6.28
CA VAL A 80 6.94 11.52 -5.31
C VAL A 80 6.46 10.63 -4.17
N ILE A 81 6.08 9.39 -4.49
CA ILE A 81 5.64 8.42 -3.48
C ILE A 81 6.81 7.93 -2.62
N ALA A 82 7.98 7.70 -3.22
CA ALA A 82 9.17 7.34 -2.48
C ALA A 82 9.58 8.45 -1.49
N GLN A 83 9.60 9.70 -1.92
CA GLN A 83 9.89 10.86 -1.06
C GLN A 83 8.86 11.02 0.06
N ALA A 84 7.58 10.81 -0.25
CA ALA A 84 6.53 10.89 0.76
C ALA A 84 6.64 9.73 1.77
N LEU A 85 7.12 8.55 1.36
CA LEU A 85 7.39 7.43 2.26
C LEU A 85 8.68 7.65 3.09
N ASP A 86 9.68 8.36 2.55
CA ASP A 86 10.83 8.85 3.33
C ASP A 86 10.37 9.80 4.45
N ALA A 87 9.55 10.80 4.11
CA ALA A 87 8.97 11.72 5.09
C ALA A 87 8.05 11.02 6.10
N PHE A 88 7.34 9.97 5.68
CA PHE A 88 6.54 9.14 6.57
C PHE A 88 7.42 8.43 7.62
N TYR A 89 8.54 7.84 7.20
CA TYR A 89 9.43 7.08 8.09
C TYR A 89 10.40 7.94 8.90
N SER A 90 10.57 9.22 8.57
CA SER A 90 11.32 10.17 9.41
C SER A 90 10.64 10.44 10.76
N ASN A 91 9.37 10.06 10.93
CA ASN A 91 8.68 10.10 12.22
C ASN A 91 8.97 8.82 13.02
N TYR A 92 9.50 8.98 14.24
CA TYR A 92 9.83 7.91 15.17
C TYR A 92 8.66 6.94 15.41
N ASP A 93 7.43 7.45 15.54
CA ASP A 93 6.23 6.63 15.80
C ASP A 93 5.85 5.72 14.62
N ASN A 94 6.43 5.97 13.44
CA ASN A 94 6.12 5.23 12.22
C ASN A 94 7.15 4.13 11.91
N THR A 95 8.25 4.07 12.67
CA THR A 95 9.41 3.23 12.35
C THR A 95 9.10 1.73 12.22
N GLN A 96 8.10 1.26 12.97
CA GLN A 96 7.66 -0.14 12.99
C GLN A 96 6.47 -0.44 12.06
N ILE A 97 5.89 0.57 11.40
CA ILE A 97 4.77 0.36 10.48
C ILE A 97 5.28 -0.37 9.22
N PRO A 98 4.70 -1.53 8.83
CA PRO A 98 5.14 -2.27 7.64
C PRO A 98 5.03 -1.45 6.35
N LEU A 99 5.95 -1.69 5.40
CA LEU A 99 6.06 -0.91 4.16
C LEU A 99 4.75 -0.81 3.36
N LEU A 100 4.00 -1.91 3.23
CA LEU A 100 2.74 -1.89 2.49
C LEU A 100 1.67 -1.03 3.18
N GLU A 101 1.65 -1.03 4.51
CA GLU A 101 0.72 -0.22 5.29
C GLU A 101 1.12 1.26 5.23
N GLY A 102 2.42 1.57 5.32
CA GLY A 102 2.96 2.91 5.09
C GLY A 102 2.67 3.44 3.68
N LEU A 103 2.92 2.63 2.64
CA LEU A 103 2.65 2.98 1.25
C LEU A 103 1.18 3.28 0.99
N ARG A 104 0.26 2.51 1.60
CA ARG A 104 -1.18 2.77 1.52
C ARG A 104 -1.55 4.11 2.15
N ILE A 105 -1.05 4.40 3.35
CA ILE A 105 -1.31 5.66 4.05
C ILE A 105 -0.81 6.84 3.21
N VAL A 106 0.44 6.77 2.75
CA VAL A 106 1.06 7.80 1.92
C VAL A 106 0.31 7.98 0.60
N SER A 107 -0.08 6.89 -0.07
CA SER A 107 -0.81 6.97 -1.34
C SER A 107 -2.18 7.63 -1.17
N LEU A 108 -2.90 7.32 -0.09
CA LEU A 108 -4.16 7.99 0.25
C LEU A 108 -3.98 9.48 0.52
N ALA A 109 -2.93 9.85 1.28
CA ALA A 109 -2.62 11.24 1.56
C ALA A 109 -2.29 12.02 0.28
N GLN A 110 -1.46 11.44 -0.60
CA GLN A 110 -1.11 12.03 -1.90
C GLN A 110 -2.34 12.18 -2.81
N ASP A 111 -3.31 11.28 -2.72
CA ASP A 111 -4.58 11.41 -3.43
C ASP A 111 -5.55 12.43 -2.81
N GLY A 112 -5.18 13.07 -1.70
CA GLY A 112 -6.01 14.05 -0.97
C GLY A 112 -7.09 13.41 -0.09
N LYS A 113 -7.01 12.11 0.18
CA LYS A 113 -7.93 11.38 1.08
C LYS A 113 -7.41 11.46 2.52
N ILE A 114 -7.19 12.68 3.00
CA ILE A 114 -6.46 12.98 4.25
C ILE A 114 -7.11 12.32 5.46
N GLU A 115 -8.41 12.50 5.68
CA GLU A 115 -9.11 11.94 6.85
C GLU A 115 -8.96 10.41 6.96
N LYS A 116 -8.99 9.72 5.81
CA LYS A 116 -8.84 8.27 5.74
C LYS A 116 -7.39 7.84 5.96
N ALA A 117 -6.43 8.59 5.41
CA ALA A 117 -5.01 8.38 5.63
C ALA A 117 -4.68 8.54 7.12
N ASP A 118 -5.15 9.61 7.76
CA ASP A 118 -4.94 9.91 9.17
C ASP A 118 -5.55 8.84 10.08
N LEU A 119 -6.78 8.39 9.76
CA LEU A 119 -7.40 7.30 10.49
C LEU A 119 -6.56 6.00 10.42
N TYR A 120 -5.99 5.68 9.26
CA TYR A 120 -5.12 4.51 9.12
C TYR A 120 -3.77 4.70 9.79
N LEU A 121 -3.19 5.90 9.73
CA LEU A 121 -1.98 6.24 10.46
C LEU A 121 -2.16 6.02 11.97
N LEU A 122 -3.22 6.59 12.56
CA LEU A 122 -3.49 6.45 13.99
C LEU A 122 -3.71 4.99 14.39
N LYS A 123 -4.41 4.21 13.56
CA LYS A 123 -4.59 2.77 13.78
C LYS A 123 -3.27 2.00 13.70
N ALA A 124 -2.42 2.31 12.71
CA ALA A 124 -1.13 1.68 12.52
C ALA A 124 -0.17 2.02 13.68
N GLN A 125 -0.04 3.30 14.05
CA GLN A 125 0.75 3.74 15.20
C GLN A 125 0.29 3.08 16.50
N LYS A 126 -1.02 2.94 16.72
CA LYS A 126 -1.54 2.20 17.89
C LYS A 126 -1.20 0.71 17.84
N ARG A 127 -1.23 0.08 16.65
CA ARG A 127 -0.97 -1.35 16.47
C ARG A 127 0.51 -1.71 16.63
N TYR A 128 1.40 -0.87 16.13
CA TYR A 128 2.85 -1.13 16.10
C TYR A 128 3.61 -0.32 17.15
N LYS A 129 2.92 0.14 18.20
CA LYS A 129 3.53 0.76 19.38
C LYS A 129 4.31 -0.31 20.15
N TYR A 130 5.64 -0.27 19.99
CA TYR A 130 6.66 -1.10 20.66
C TYR A 130 6.58 -2.60 20.39
#